data_AF-A0A357TEK0-F1
#
_entry.id   AF-A0A357TEK0-F1
#
_cell.length_a   1.000
_cell.length_b   1.000
_cell.length_c   1.000
_cell.angle_alpha   90.00
_cell.angle_beta   90.00
_cell.angle_gamma   90.00
#
_symmetry.space_group_name_H-M   'P 1'
#
loop_
_entity.id
_entity.type
_entity.pdbx_description
1 polymer ?
#
loop_
_entity_poly.entity_id
_entity_poly.type
_entity_poly.pdbx_seq_one_letter_code
_entity_poly.pdbx_strand_id
1 'polypeptide(L)'
;PESRLLLLVRNDPAHEGLLLEKFGCHSVDESQLVFAAKGPESVYLELHNQIDLMLDPFPYNGGVTTGDCLWMGTPILTLAGDSYVSRQGVGLLAGVGLEEFVAANREDLIAKAAGLAAAPGRLAERAGGLRERFQASPQMDHAGYARELESALREMVTA
;
A
#
# COMPACT_ATOMS: atom_id res chain seq x y z
N PRO A 1 -8.05 13.44 14.42
CA PRO A 1 -7.21 14.51 15.01
C PRO A 1 -5.85 14.02 15.52
N GLU A 2 -5.74 12.76 15.96
CA GLU A 2 -4.50 12.19 16.52
C GLU A 2 -3.71 11.31 15.54
N SER A 3 -4.23 11.12 14.32
CA SER A 3 -3.55 10.36 13.27
C SER A 3 -2.24 11.05 12.85
N ARG A 4 -1.22 10.23 12.61
CA ARG A 4 0.10 10.63 12.12
C ARG A 4 0.39 9.94 10.80
N LEU A 5 1.24 10.54 9.97
CA LEU A 5 1.65 10.03 8.68
C LEU A 5 3.13 9.70 8.70
N LEU A 6 3.46 8.42 8.52
CA LEU A 6 4.84 7.97 8.33
C LEU A 6 5.21 8.03 6.85
N LEU A 7 6.32 8.69 6.53
CA LEU A 7 6.84 8.86 5.18
C LEU A 7 8.25 8.28 5.09
N LEU A 8 8.43 7.28 4.22
CA LEU A 8 9.77 6.79 3.86
C LEU A 8 10.41 7.77 2.88
N VAL A 9 11.45 8.47 3.33
CA VAL A 9 12.10 9.54 2.59
C VAL A 9 13.54 9.18 2.21
N ARG A 10 14.09 9.96 1.27
CA ARG A 10 15.53 10.01 1.05
C ARG A 10 16.18 10.57 2.30
N ASN A 11 17.35 10.04 2.67
CA ASN A 11 18.16 10.55 3.79
C ASN A 11 18.80 11.90 3.40
N ASP A 12 17.97 12.91 3.23
CA ASP A 12 18.30 14.23 2.71
C ASP A 12 17.42 15.29 3.40
N PRO A 13 17.98 16.15 4.27
CA PRO A 13 17.23 17.17 4.99
C PRO A 13 16.47 18.15 4.07
N ALA A 14 16.96 18.39 2.85
CA ALA A 14 16.27 19.26 1.90
C ALA A 14 14.95 18.63 1.41
N HIS A 15 14.92 17.30 1.29
CA HIS A 15 13.71 16.57 0.92
C HIS A 15 12.68 16.57 2.04
N GLU A 16 13.10 16.40 3.30
CA GLU A 16 12.21 16.53 4.47
C GLU A 16 11.65 17.94 4.61
N GLY A 17 12.49 18.97 4.47
CA GLY A 17 12.06 20.38 4.50
C GLY A 17 11.00 20.70 3.44
N LEU A 18 11.17 20.18 2.21
CA LEU A 18 10.17 20.34 1.15
C LEU A 18 8.83 19.68 1.50
N LEU A 19 8.85 18.53 2.16
CA LEU A 19 7.63 17.84 2.57
C LEU A 19 6.93 18.61 3.70
N LEU A 20 7.67 19.09 4.70
CA LEU A 20 7.15 19.93 5.78
C LEU A 20 6.45 21.17 5.22
N GLU A 21 7.09 21.90 4.30
CA GLU A 21 6.48 23.06 3.64
C GLU A 21 5.17 22.70 2.93
N LYS A 22 5.18 21.64 2.12
CA LYS A 22 3.99 21.21 1.36
C LYS A 22 2.83 20.80 2.26
N PHE A 23 3.10 20.05 3.32
CA PHE A 23 2.07 19.64 4.29
C PHE A 23 1.58 20.83 5.12
N GLY A 24 2.46 21.76 5.48
CA GLY A 24 2.12 23.00 6.17
C GLY A 24 1.16 23.89 5.37
N CYS A 25 1.30 23.96 4.05
CA CYS A 25 0.33 24.64 3.17
C CYS A 25 -1.10 24.04 3.25
N HIS A 26 -1.24 22.81 3.75
CA HIS A 26 -2.51 22.11 3.95
C HIS A 26 -2.90 21.99 5.43
N SER A 27 -2.31 22.80 6.31
CA SER A 27 -2.61 22.84 7.75
C SER A 27 -2.38 21.52 8.47
N VAL A 28 -1.42 20.71 7.98
CA VAL A 28 -0.91 19.53 8.71
C VAL A 28 0.25 19.97 9.59
N ASP A 29 0.15 19.69 10.89
CA ASP A 29 1.19 20.03 11.86
C ASP A 29 2.41 19.12 11.71
N GLU A 30 3.62 19.66 11.92
CA GLU A 30 4.87 18.90 11.78
C GLU A 30 4.91 17.69 12.72
N SER A 31 4.29 17.77 13.91
CA SER A 31 4.21 16.66 14.87
C SER A 31 3.38 15.46 14.35
N GLN A 32 2.53 15.70 13.34
CA GLN A 32 1.76 14.66 12.67
C GLN A 32 2.58 13.94 11.59
N LEU A 33 3.77 14.42 11.25
CA LEU A 33 4.66 13.77 10.27
C LEU A 33 5.75 12.98 10.98
N VAL A 34 6.03 11.78 10.47
CA VAL A 34 7.13 10.93 10.91
C VAL A 34 7.97 10.58 9.70
N PHE A 35 9.22 11.03 9.66
CA PHE A 35 10.13 10.70 8.57
C PHE A 35 10.98 9.48 8.93
N ALA A 36 10.98 8.49 8.05
CA ALA A 36 11.86 7.33 8.13
C ALA A 36 12.84 7.37 6.95
N ALA A 37 14.12 7.19 7.22
CA ALA A 37 15.13 7.07 6.18
C ALA A 37 15.20 5.63 5.65
N LYS A 38 15.57 5.48 4.38
CA LYS A 38 15.91 4.15 3.82
C LYS A 38 17.03 3.50 4.63
N GLY A 39 16.87 2.21 4.92
CA GLY A 39 17.84 1.41 5.66
C GLY A 39 17.89 -0.03 5.16
N PRO A 40 18.54 -0.93 5.92
CA PRO A 40 18.52 -2.36 5.65
C PRO A 40 17.09 -2.90 5.55
N GLU A 41 16.90 -3.98 4.79
CA GLU A 41 15.60 -4.59 4.53
C GLU A 41 14.79 -4.88 5.80
N SER A 42 15.43 -5.43 6.84
CA SER A 42 14.77 -5.71 8.12
C SER A 42 14.20 -4.46 8.79
N VAL A 43 14.94 -3.34 8.73
CA VAL A 43 14.50 -2.04 9.27
C VAL A 43 13.33 -1.50 8.45
N TYR A 44 13.42 -1.62 7.12
CA TYR A 44 12.34 -1.21 6.21
C TYR A 44 11.05 -2.01 6.43
N LEU A 45 11.14 -3.34 6.56
CA LEU A 45 9.96 -4.18 6.81
C LEU A 45 9.34 -3.86 8.17
N GLU A 46 10.15 -3.60 9.19
CA GLU A 46 9.66 -3.21 10.52
C GLU A 46 8.88 -1.88 10.53
N LEU A 47 9.10 -0.98 9.55
CA LEU A 47 8.28 0.24 9.43
C LEU A 47 6.80 -0.09 9.21
N HIS A 48 6.50 -1.20 8.54
CA HIS A 48 5.11 -1.61 8.27
C HIS A 48 4.38 -2.04 9.55
N ASN A 49 5.09 -2.54 10.56
CA ASN A 49 4.52 -2.86 11.88
C ASN A 49 4.21 -1.61 12.71
N GLN A 50 4.66 -0.43 12.29
CA GLN A 50 4.44 0.85 12.97
C GLN A 50 3.28 1.66 12.38
N ILE A 51 2.60 1.13 11.36
CA ILE A 51 1.48 1.79 10.69
C ILE A 51 0.24 0.90 10.72
N ASP A 52 -0.93 1.53 10.90
CA ASP A 52 -2.22 0.82 10.93
C ASP A 52 -2.82 0.64 9.52
N LEU A 53 -2.51 1.56 8.60
CA LEU A 53 -3.02 1.61 7.23
C LEU A 53 -1.97 2.25 6.33
N MET A 54 -1.65 1.63 5.21
CA MET A 54 -0.84 2.25 4.16
C MET A 54 -1.74 2.93 3.13
N LEU A 55 -1.45 4.19 2.81
CA LEU A 55 -2.09 4.90 1.71
C LEU A 55 -1.25 4.71 0.44
N ASP A 56 -1.79 3.99 -0.53
CA ASP A 56 -1.11 3.72 -1.80
C ASP A 56 -1.07 5.02 -2.64
N PRO A 57 0.10 5.47 -3.12
CA PRO A 57 0.19 6.69 -3.91
C PRO A 57 -0.54 6.57 -5.25
N PHE A 58 -0.93 7.71 -5.81
CA PHE A 58 -1.53 7.82 -7.14
C PHE A 58 -0.89 9.01 -7.88
N PRO A 59 -0.87 9.03 -9.23
CA PRO A 59 -1.44 8.05 -10.17
C PRO A 59 -0.55 6.80 -10.37
N TYR A 60 0.60 6.72 -9.70
CA TYR A 60 1.48 5.56 -9.77
C TYR A 60 1.47 4.85 -8.41
N ASN A 61 0.81 3.70 -8.33
CA ASN A 61 0.75 2.90 -7.12
C ASN A 61 2.10 2.26 -6.79
N GLY A 62 2.25 1.86 -5.53
CA GLY A 62 3.23 0.84 -5.19
C GLY A 62 2.90 -0.49 -5.87
N GLY A 63 3.94 -1.30 -6.06
CA GLY A 63 3.83 -2.71 -6.43
C GLY A 63 4.47 -3.56 -5.35
N VAL A 64 5.81 -3.51 -5.29
CA VAL A 64 6.60 -4.21 -4.26
C VAL A 64 6.27 -3.70 -2.86
N THR A 65 6.37 -2.38 -2.61
CA THR A 65 6.08 -1.80 -1.29
C THR A 65 4.65 -2.08 -0.81
N THR A 66 3.68 -2.10 -1.73
CA THR A 66 2.29 -2.45 -1.41
C THR A 66 2.16 -3.93 -1.03
N GLY A 67 2.83 -4.82 -1.77
CA GLY A 67 2.93 -6.24 -1.45
C GLY A 67 3.64 -6.50 -0.11
N ASP A 68 4.76 -5.83 0.15
CA ASP A 68 5.49 -5.90 1.42
C ASP A 68 4.59 -5.49 2.60
N CYS A 69 3.78 -4.44 2.42
CA CYS A 69 2.84 -4.00 3.44
C CYS A 69 1.79 -5.07 3.79
N LEU A 70 1.19 -5.70 2.78
CA LEU A 70 0.25 -6.81 2.97
C LEU A 70 0.94 -8.04 3.58
N TRP A 71 2.16 -8.37 3.13
CA TRP A 71 2.98 -9.42 3.70
C TRP A 71 3.27 -9.18 5.19
N MET A 72 3.54 -7.94 5.57
CA MET A 72 3.77 -7.57 6.96
C MET A 72 2.48 -7.60 7.80
N GLY A 73 1.31 -7.72 7.18
CA GLY A 73 0.02 -7.85 7.86
C GLY A 73 -0.73 -6.53 7.99
N THR A 74 -0.27 -5.48 7.31
CA THR A 74 -0.90 -4.16 7.34
C THR A 74 -1.75 -3.95 6.07
N PRO A 75 -3.03 -3.56 6.20
CA PRO A 75 -3.88 -3.31 5.05
C PRO A 75 -3.46 -2.05 4.29
N ILE A 76 -3.79 -2.00 3.01
CA ILE A 76 -3.53 -0.85 2.13
C ILE A 76 -4.85 -0.27 1.63
N LEU A 77 -4.92 1.05 1.44
CA LEU A 77 -6.02 1.75 0.77
C LEU A 77 -5.49 2.30 -0.56
N THR A 78 -6.11 1.92 -1.67
CA THR A 78 -5.66 2.32 -3.02
C THR A 78 -6.76 3.00 -3.82
N LEU A 79 -6.37 3.89 -4.74
CA LEU A 79 -7.28 4.51 -5.69
C LEU A 79 -7.16 3.79 -7.04
N ALA A 80 -8.27 3.22 -7.52
CA ALA A 80 -8.31 2.58 -8.84
C ALA A 80 -8.27 3.64 -9.95
N GLY A 81 -7.15 3.73 -10.67
CA GLY A 81 -7.05 4.55 -11.89
C GLY A 81 -7.31 3.76 -13.17
N ASP A 82 -7.08 4.43 -14.31
CA ASP A 82 -7.39 3.93 -15.66
C ASP A 82 -6.18 3.30 -16.38
N SER A 83 -5.05 3.16 -15.70
CA SER A 83 -3.80 2.60 -16.25
C SER A 83 -3.30 1.42 -15.44
N TYR A 84 -2.44 0.59 -16.03
CA TYR A 84 -1.80 -0.54 -15.32
C TYR A 84 -1.11 -0.10 -14.02
N VAL A 85 -0.30 0.98 -14.08
CA VAL A 85 0.49 1.46 -12.93
C VAL A 85 -0.36 2.04 -11.80
N SER A 86 -1.60 2.44 -12.10
CA SER A 86 -2.60 2.93 -11.14
C SER A 86 -3.56 1.84 -10.65
N ARG A 87 -3.25 0.56 -10.90
CA ARG A 87 -4.13 -0.57 -10.56
C ARG A 87 -3.41 -1.73 -9.89
N GLN A 88 -2.13 -1.59 -9.56
CA GLN A 88 -1.36 -2.64 -8.89
C GLN A 88 -1.97 -2.97 -7.52
N GLY A 89 -2.31 -1.94 -6.72
CA GLY A 89 -2.98 -2.11 -5.43
C GLY A 89 -4.34 -2.80 -5.55
N VAL A 90 -5.08 -2.58 -6.65
CA VAL A 90 -6.37 -3.21 -6.91
C VAL A 90 -6.23 -4.73 -7.05
N GLY A 91 -5.26 -5.18 -7.85
CA GLY A 91 -5.00 -6.61 -8.02
C GLY A 91 -4.52 -7.28 -6.73
N LEU A 92 -3.66 -6.59 -5.97
CA LEU A 92 -3.17 -7.07 -4.68
C LEU A 92 -4.32 -7.25 -3.66
N LEU A 93 -5.21 -6.26 -3.54
CA LEU A 93 -6.35 -6.33 -2.63
C LEU A 93 -7.36 -7.42 -3.00
N ALA A 94 -7.60 -7.65 -4.29
CA ALA A 94 -8.44 -8.76 -4.76
C ALA A 94 -7.86 -10.13 -4.36
N GLY A 95 -6.52 -10.27 -4.39
CA GLY A 95 -5.85 -11.50 -3.97
C GLY A 95 -6.02 -11.87 -2.50
N VAL A 96 -6.33 -10.89 -1.65
CA VAL A 96 -6.49 -11.07 -0.18
C VAL A 96 -7.91 -10.84 0.32
N GLY A 97 -8.87 -10.62 -0.59
CA GLY A 97 -10.28 -10.39 -0.26
C GLY A 97 -10.52 -9.10 0.52
N LEU A 98 -9.85 -8.01 0.13
CA LEU A 98 -10.00 -6.66 0.71
C LEU A 98 -10.40 -5.64 -0.36
N GLU A 99 -11.22 -6.03 -1.33
CA GLU A 99 -11.69 -5.15 -2.41
C GLU A 99 -12.45 -3.92 -1.88
N GLU A 100 -13.00 -3.97 -0.66
CA GLU A 100 -13.62 -2.80 -0.04
C GLU A 100 -12.61 -1.68 0.29
N PHE A 101 -11.29 -1.96 0.24
CA PHE A 101 -10.20 -0.99 0.40
C PHE A 101 -9.76 -0.39 -0.95
N VAL A 102 -10.47 -0.68 -2.04
CA VAL A 102 -10.30 0.01 -3.31
C VAL A 102 -11.26 1.20 -3.36
N ALA A 103 -10.70 2.41 -3.47
CA ALA A 103 -11.45 3.63 -3.71
C ALA A 103 -11.75 3.81 -5.20
N ALA A 104 -12.98 4.20 -5.53
CA ALA A 104 -13.42 4.39 -6.92
C ALA A 104 -13.05 5.77 -7.49
N ASN A 105 -12.88 6.76 -6.62
CA ASN A 105 -12.52 8.14 -6.96
C ASN A 105 -11.92 8.84 -5.73
N ARG A 106 -11.57 10.12 -5.87
CA ARG A 106 -10.90 10.89 -4.82
C ARG A 106 -11.81 11.10 -3.60
N GLU A 107 -13.09 11.37 -3.81
CA GLU A 107 -14.06 11.59 -2.74
C GLU A 107 -14.23 10.32 -1.90
N ASP A 108 -14.34 9.17 -2.56
CA ASP A 108 -14.41 7.86 -1.94
C ASP A 108 -13.11 7.50 -1.19
N LEU A 109 -11.95 7.84 -1.76
CA LEU A 109 -10.65 7.66 -1.10
C LEU A 109 -10.61 8.41 0.23
N ILE A 110 -11.03 9.67 0.25
CA ILE A 110 -11.05 10.52 1.46
C ILE A 110 -12.05 9.95 2.48
N ALA A 111 -13.25 9.57 2.04
CA ALA A 111 -14.28 9.01 2.91
C ALA A 111 -13.84 7.68 3.55
N LYS A 112 -13.24 6.77 2.77
CA LYS A 112 -12.68 5.51 3.26
C LYS A 112 -11.52 5.76 4.22
N ALA A 113 -10.56 6.61 3.87
CA ALA A 113 -9.43 6.94 4.74
C ALA A 113 -9.90 7.48 6.10
N ALA A 114 -10.82 8.44 6.09
CA ALA A 114 -11.38 8.99 7.33
C ALA A 114 -12.17 7.95 8.13
N GLY A 115 -12.98 7.13 7.47
CA GLY A 115 -13.77 6.08 8.13
C GLY A 115 -12.91 4.98 8.76
N LEU A 116 -11.85 4.54 8.08
CA LEU A 116 -10.90 3.55 8.60
C LEU A 116 -10.10 4.13 9.78
N ALA A 117 -9.61 5.37 9.65
CA ALA A 117 -8.89 6.05 10.73
C ALA A 117 -9.74 6.30 11.98
N ALA A 118 -11.05 6.49 11.82
CA ALA A 118 -11.98 6.66 12.94
C ALA A 118 -12.35 5.35 13.66
N ALA A 119 -11.99 4.18 13.12
CA ALA A 119 -12.37 2.87 13.64
C ALA A 119 -11.18 1.89 13.71
N PRO A 120 -10.12 2.19 14.49
CA PRO A 120 -8.90 1.37 14.53
C PRO A 120 -9.15 -0.09 14.93
N GLY A 121 -10.13 -0.37 15.80
CA GLY A 121 -10.49 -1.75 16.16
C GLY A 121 -11.05 -2.55 14.97
N ARG A 122 -11.84 -1.92 14.10
CA ARG A 122 -12.38 -2.57 12.89
C ARG A 122 -11.29 -2.75 11.82
N LEU A 123 -10.37 -1.79 11.74
CA LEU A 123 -9.21 -1.88 10.86
C LEU A 123 -8.30 -3.05 11.28
N ALA A 124 -8.01 -3.18 12.58
CA ALA A 124 -7.24 -4.30 13.13
C ALA A 124 -7.94 -5.65 12.89
N GLU A 125 -9.27 -5.72 13.05
CA GLU A 125 -10.05 -6.92 12.72
C GLU A 125 -9.89 -7.31 11.23
N ARG A 126 -9.96 -6.33 10.32
CA ARG A 126 -9.75 -6.54 8.88
C ARG A 126 -8.32 -6.90 8.51
N ALA A 127 -7.34 -6.43 9.28
CA ALA A 127 -5.93 -6.81 9.17
C ALA A 127 -5.65 -8.23 9.72
N GLY A 128 -6.57 -8.78 10.53
CA GLY A 128 -6.46 -10.13 11.07
C GLY A 128 -6.22 -11.17 9.98
N GLY A 129 -5.18 -11.99 10.17
CA GLY A 129 -4.81 -13.06 9.25
C GLY A 129 -4.37 -12.60 7.85
N LEU A 130 -4.02 -11.31 7.68
CA LEU A 130 -3.72 -10.76 6.36
C LEU A 130 -2.45 -11.35 5.75
N ARG A 131 -1.41 -11.61 6.57
CA ARG A 131 -0.19 -12.27 6.10
C ARG A 131 -0.48 -13.66 5.56
N GLU A 132 -1.28 -14.45 6.26
CA GLU A 132 -1.66 -15.80 5.87
C GLU A 132 -2.50 -15.78 4.58
N ARG A 133 -3.43 -14.82 4.46
CA ARG A 133 -4.20 -14.61 3.22
C ARG A 133 -3.29 -14.22 2.06
N PHE A 134 -2.32 -13.34 2.28
CA PHE A 134 -1.36 -12.94 1.26
C PHE A 134 -0.45 -14.10 0.87
N GLN A 135 0.02 -14.92 1.82
CA GLN A 135 0.76 -16.15 1.55
C GLN A 135 -0.03 -17.17 0.72
N ALA A 136 -1.35 -17.26 0.92
CA ALA A 136 -2.24 -18.14 0.18
C ALA A 136 -2.79 -17.51 -1.12
N SER A 137 -2.43 -16.26 -1.42
CA SER A 137 -2.97 -15.51 -2.56
C SER A 137 -2.36 -15.97 -3.89
N PRO A 138 -3.04 -15.70 -5.03
CA PRO A 138 -2.49 -15.97 -6.36
C PRO A 138 -1.11 -15.33 -6.60
N GLN A 139 -0.82 -14.21 -5.94
CA GLN A 139 0.45 -13.49 -6.05
C GLN A 139 1.64 -14.31 -5.52
N MET A 140 1.39 -15.22 -4.58
CA MET A 140 2.41 -16.09 -4.00
C MET A 140 2.42 -17.50 -4.63
N ASP A 141 1.52 -17.80 -5.57
CA ASP A 141 1.57 -19.04 -6.37
C ASP A 141 2.60 -18.92 -7.50
N HIS A 142 3.88 -18.96 -7.13
CA HIS A 142 4.98 -18.89 -8.08
C HIS A 142 4.95 -20.00 -9.13
N ALA A 143 4.49 -21.20 -8.73
CA ALA A 143 4.41 -22.35 -9.63
C ALA A 143 3.26 -22.20 -10.62
N GLY A 144 2.11 -21.68 -10.18
CA GLY A 144 0.99 -21.30 -11.05
C GLY A 144 1.39 -20.25 -12.06
N TYR A 145 2.01 -19.16 -11.59
CA TYR A 145 2.50 -18.11 -12.46
C TYR A 145 3.47 -18.64 -13.54
N ALA A 146 4.44 -19.48 -13.15
CA ALA A 146 5.38 -20.08 -14.11
C ALA A 146 4.66 -20.92 -15.18
N ARG A 147 3.69 -21.75 -14.79
CA ARG A 147 2.89 -22.55 -15.73
C ARG A 147 2.09 -21.68 -16.70
N GLU A 148 1.42 -20.64 -16.20
CA GLU A 148 0.63 -19.73 -17.03
C GLU A 148 1.52 -18.95 -18.01
N LEU A 149 2.67 -18.46 -17.54
CA LEU A 149 3.64 -17.76 -18.38
C LEU A 149 4.20 -18.67 -19.47
N GLU A 150 4.58 -19.91 -19.14
CA GLU A 150 5.04 -20.90 -20.12
C GLU A 150 3.98 -21.20 -21.18
N SER A 151 2.70 -21.32 -20.79
CA SER A 151 1.59 -21.52 -21.73
C SER A 151 1.46 -20.34 -22.69
N ALA A 152 1.44 -19.11 -22.15
CA ALA A 152 1.32 -17.90 -22.95
C ALA A 152 2.50 -17.75 -23.93
N LEU A 153 3.72 -18.03 -23.48
CA LEU A 153 4.90 -17.98 -24.35
C LEU A 153 4.85 -19.03 -25.46
N ARG A 154 4.35 -20.24 -25.18
CA ARG A 154 4.17 -21.28 -26.21
C ARG A 154 3.15 -20.82 -27.25
N GLU A 155 1.99 -20.32 -26.81
CA GLU A 155 0.94 -19.82 -27.71
C GLU A 155 1.47 -18.74 -28.65
N MET A 156 2.22 -17.76 -28.13
CA MET A 156 2.80 -16.67 -28.93
C MET A 156 3.80 -17.14 -30.01
N VAL A 157 4.51 -18.24 -29.76
CA VAL A 157 5.50 -18.79 -30.70
C VAL A 157 4.88 -19.76 -31.70
N THR A 158 3.72 -20.34 -31.36
CA THR A 158 3.00 -21.29 -32.23
C THR A 158 1.89 -20.66 -33.08
N ALA A 159 1.48 -19.42 -32.79
CA ALA A 159 0.52 -18.63 -33.57
C ALA A 159 1.19 -17.93 -34.75
#